data_AF-A0A8J3J5X8-F1
#
_entry.id   AF-A0A8J3J5X8-F1
#
_cell.length_a   1.000
_cell.length_b   1.000
_cell.length_c   1.000
_cell.angle_alpha   90.00
_cell.angle_beta   90.00
_cell.angle_gamma   90.00
#
_symmetry.space_group_name_H-M   'P 1'
#
loop_
_entity.id
_entity.type
_entity.pdbx_description
1 polymer ?
#
loop_
_entity_poly.entity_id
_entity_poly.type
_entity_poly.pdbx_seq_one_letter_code
_entity_poly.pdbx_strand_id
1 'polypeptide(L)'
;MAAEGVTVLDRGVLARAVAAAAGAAQGVAALVPGGGVPAVTQVPGDAIVGVALGGSAVSVHVVIDRLPLEPVVTGVAAAVATVLADAGDERRVEVVVEDVVDEAVESALRRGADGGEVR
;
A
#
# COMPACT_ATOMS: atom_id res chain seq x y z
N MET A 1 34.59 10.98 5.70
CA MET A 1 33.74 10.60 6.85
C MET A 1 32.80 9.52 6.37
N ALA A 2 32.97 8.31 6.88
CA ALA A 2 32.23 7.13 6.46
C ALA A 2 30.78 7.20 6.95
N ALA A 3 29.87 6.68 6.12
CA ALA A 3 28.48 6.42 6.45
C ALA A 3 28.41 5.19 7.36
N GLU A 4 27.85 5.33 8.57
CA GLU A 4 27.65 4.21 9.48
C GLU A 4 26.25 4.30 10.11
N GLY A 5 25.41 3.30 9.81
CA GLY A 5 24.46 2.78 10.79
C GLY A 5 23.01 3.26 10.77
N VAL A 6 22.32 3.28 9.62
CA VAL A 6 20.86 3.00 9.67
C VAL A 6 20.74 1.50 9.93
N THR A 7 20.58 1.14 11.19
CA THR A 7 20.60 -0.23 11.68
C THR A 7 19.51 -1.05 10.99
N VAL A 8 19.90 -2.19 10.43
CA VAL A 8 19.01 -3.14 9.74
C VAL A 8 17.84 -3.63 10.62
N LEU A 9 17.94 -3.42 11.95
CA LEU A 9 16.93 -3.69 12.97
C LEU A 9 15.74 -2.69 12.99
N ASP A 10 15.85 -1.50 12.39
CA ASP A 10 14.74 -0.53 12.38
C ASP A 10 13.93 -0.60 11.06
N ARG A 11 14.64 -0.76 9.93
CA ARG A 11 14.03 -0.82 8.59
C ARG A 11 13.04 -1.98 8.43
N GLY A 12 13.40 -3.15 8.95
CA GLY A 12 12.54 -4.34 8.84
C GLY A 12 11.29 -4.26 9.70
N VAL A 13 11.41 -3.66 10.89
CA VAL A 13 10.27 -3.41 11.79
C VAL A 13 9.32 -2.41 11.15
N LEU A 14 9.85 -1.30 10.63
CA LEU A 14 9.06 -0.29 9.93
C LEU A 14 8.35 -0.87 8.71
N ALA A 15 9.05 -1.64 7.87
CA ALA A 15 8.45 -2.28 6.69
C ALA A 15 7.30 -3.21 7.06
N ARG A 16 7.45 -4.02 8.13
CA ARG A 16 6.38 -4.90 8.62
C ARG A 16 5.19 -4.09 9.15
N ALA A 17 5.44 -3.02 9.90
CA ALA A 17 4.38 -2.15 10.43
C ALA A 17 3.59 -1.49 9.30
N VAL A 18 4.28 -0.97 8.28
CA VAL A 18 3.66 -0.41 7.07
C VAL A 18 2.83 -1.47 6.34
N ALA A 19 3.38 -2.67 6.13
CA ALA A 19 2.67 -3.75 5.46
C ALA A 19 1.41 -4.16 6.24
N ALA A 20 1.50 -4.28 7.57
CA ALA A 20 0.37 -4.61 8.42
C ALA A 20 -0.72 -3.53 8.36
N ALA A 21 -0.36 -2.26 8.43
CA ALA A 21 -1.32 -1.15 8.34
C ALA A 21 -2.00 -1.08 6.97
N ALA A 22 -1.24 -1.22 5.89
CA ALA A 22 -1.77 -1.23 4.54
C ALA A 22 -2.70 -2.43 4.29
N GLY A 23 -2.30 -3.63 4.70
CA GLY A 23 -3.10 -4.85 4.54
C GLY A 23 -4.36 -4.88 5.39
N ALA A 24 -4.42 -4.11 6.48
CA ALA A 24 -5.61 -3.97 7.32
C ALA A 24 -6.59 -2.89 6.82
N ALA A 25 -6.20 -2.08 5.83
CA ALA A 25 -7.05 -1.04 5.29
C ALA A 25 -8.26 -1.63 4.56
N GLN A 26 -9.44 -1.06 4.81
CA GLN A 26 -10.67 -1.52 4.19
C GLN A 26 -10.61 -1.33 2.67
N GLY A 27 -10.88 -2.40 1.92
CA GLY A 27 -10.83 -2.38 0.46
C GLY A 27 -9.54 -2.99 -0.11
N VAL A 28 -8.59 -3.41 0.72
CA VAL A 28 -7.35 -4.09 0.29
C VAL A 28 -7.56 -5.60 0.34
N ALA A 29 -7.38 -6.25 -0.80
CA ALA A 29 -7.46 -7.70 -0.94
C ALA A 29 -6.11 -8.36 -0.63
N ALA A 30 -5.01 -7.77 -1.11
CA ALA A 30 -3.67 -8.30 -0.95
C ALA A 30 -2.59 -7.23 -1.12
N LEU A 31 -1.44 -7.46 -0.48
CA LEU A 31 -0.18 -6.79 -0.80
C LEU A 31 0.58 -7.62 -1.84
N VAL A 32 1.09 -6.97 -2.87
CA VAL A 32 1.73 -7.67 -4.00
C VAL A 32 3.11 -7.09 -4.29
N PRO A 33 4.06 -7.89 -4.80
CA PRO A 33 5.42 -7.42 -5.07
C PRO A 33 5.49 -6.39 -6.21
N GLY A 34 4.39 -6.08 -6.89
CA GLY A 34 4.34 -5.17 -8.04
C GLY A 34 4.81 -5.81 -9.35
N GLY A 35 4.26 -5.36 -10.47
CA GLY A 35 4.56 -5.94 -11.80
C GLY A 35 5.80 -5.36 -12.51
N GLY A 36 6.16 -4.10 -12.23
CA GLY A 36 7.23 -3.37 -12.93
C GLY A 36 8.50 -3.13 -12.12
N VAL A 37 8.36 -2.67 -10.87
CA VAL A 37 9.47 -2.49 -9.92
C VAL A 37 9.11 -3.22 -8.64
N PRO A 38 9.95 -4.14 -8.15
CA PRO A 38 9.64 -4.92 -6.95
C PRO A 38 9.40 -4.03 -5.72
N ALA A 39 8.17 -4.00 -5.25
CA ALA A 39 7.73 -3.44 -3.99
C ALA A 39 8.12 -4.36 -2.84
N VAL A 40 9.42 -4.59 -2.66
CA VAL A 40 9.94 -5.56 -1.70
C VAL A 40 11.03 -4.93 -0.86
N THR A 41 10.80 -4.90 0.45
CA THR A 41 11.84 -4.50 1.40
C THR A 41 12.56 -5.74 1.90
N GLN A 42 13.81 -5.89 1.45
CA GLN A 42 14.69 -6.96 1.90
C GLN A 42 15.13 -6.72 3.34
N VAL A 43 15.07 -7.78 4.15
CA VAL A 43 15.60 -7.82 5.51
C VAL A 43 16.48 -9.07 5.65
N PRO A 44 17.34 -9.18 6.67
CA PRO A 44 18.16 -10.37 6.84
C PRO A 44 17.30 -11.64 6.95
N GLY A 45 17.40 -12.51 5.94
CA GLY A 45 16.70 -13.80 5.90
C GLY A 45 15.22 -13.74 5.52
N ASP A 46 14.65 -12.58 5.17
CA ASP A 46 13.23 -12.45 4.84
C ASP A 46 12.98 -11.24 3.90
N ALA A 47 11.79 -11.17 3.32
CA ALA A 47 11.39 -10.10 2.41
C ALA A 47 9.96 -9.65 2.71
N ILE A 48 9.77 -8.35 2.92
CA ILE A 48 8.43 -7.78 3.12
C ILE A 48 7.85 -7.40 1.77
N VAL A 49 6.84 -8.15 1.34
CA VAL A 49 6.17 -7.99 0.04
C VAL A 49 5.14 -6.86 0.07
N GLY A 50 5.05 -6.13 -1.03
CA GLY A 50 4.12 -5.00 -1.23
C GLY A 50 4.52 -3.70 -0.56
N VAL A 51 5.73 -3.62 0.00
CA VAL A 51 6.27 -2.40 0.60
C VAL A 51 7.72 -2.20 0.15
N ALA A 52 7.99 -1.08 -0.51
CA ALA A 52 9.35 -0.60 -0.78
C ALA A 52 9.65 0.65 0.03
N LEU A 53 10.57 0.53 0.99
CA LEU A 53 11.10 1.68 1.74
C LEU A 53 12.18 2.41 0.91
N GLY A 54 11.75 3.29 0.01
CA GLY A 54 12.64 4.16 -0.77
C GLY A 54 13.34 5.23 0.07
N GLY A 55 14.27 5.97 -0.54
CA GLY A 55 15.00 7.04 0.12
C GLY A 55 14.15 8.29 0.42
N SER A 56 13.18 8.59 -0.46
CA SER A 56 12.33 9.79 -0.38
C SER A 56 10.83 9.48 -0.22
N ALA A 57 10.44 8.24 -0.50
CA ALA A 57 9.06 7.78 -0.45
C ALA A 57 8.98 6.32 0.00
N VAL A 58 7.84 5.95 0.58
CA VAL A 58 7.45 4.58 0.88
C VAL A 58 6.35 4.19 -0.11
N SER A 59 6.66 3.23 -0.97
CA SER A 59 5.74 2.74 -1.99
C SER A 59 5.03 1.48 -1.48
N VAL A 60 3.71 1.46 -1.60
CA VAL A 60 2.84 0.37 -1.13
C VAL A 60 2.03 -0.13 -2.31
N HIS A 61 2.18 -1.41 -2.64
CA HIS A 61 1.58 -2.02 -3.82
C HIS A 61 0.45 -2.97 -3.40
N VAL A 62 -0.76 -2.65 -3.82
CA VAL A 62 -1.99 -3.30 -3.35
C VAL A 62 -2.83 -3.82 -4.51
N VAL A 63 -3.52 -4.92 -4.25
CA VAL A 63 -4.72 -5.33 -5.00
C VAL A 63 -5.91 -4.96 -4.14
N ILE A 64 -6.94 -4.39 -4.75
CA ILE A 64 -8.13 -3.94 -4.03
C ILE A 64 -9.38 -4.75 -4.39
N ASP A 65 -10.32 -4.84 -3.45
CA ASP A 65 -11.58 -5.58 -3.60
C ASP A 65 -12.83 -4.69 -3.66
N ARG A 66 -12.63 -3.37 -3.74
CA ARG A 66 -13.72 -2.41 -3.59
C ARG A 66 -13.56 -1.20 -4.49
N LEU A 67 -14.71 -0.73 -4.99
CA LEU A 67 -14.84 0.54 -5.70
C LEU A 67 -15.82 1.49 -4.98
N PRO A 68 -15.60 2.81 -5.03
CA PRO A 68 -14.60 3.52 -5.85
C PRO A 68 -13.16 3.47 -5.29
N LEU A 69 -12.16 3.71 -6.16
CA LEU A 69 -10.72 3.63 -5.85
C LEU A 69 -10.26 4.64 -4.79
N GLU A 70 -10.70 5.90 -4.95
CA GLU A 70 -10.18 7.03 -4.19
C GLU A 70 -10.30 6.83 -2.67
N PRO A 71 -11.46 6.44 -2.10
CA PRO A 71 -11.57 6.17 -0.66
C PRO A 71 -10.63 5.07 -0.15
N VAL A 72 -10.39 4.02 -0.94
CA VAL A 72 -9.50 2.91 -0.57
C VAL A 72 -8.06 3.42 -0.53
N VAL A 73 -7.62 4.11 -1.57
CA VAL A 73 -6.26 4.68 -1.68
C VAL A 73 -6.00 5.69 -0.57
N THR A 74 -6.94 6.60 -0.30
CA THR A 74 -6.83 7.56 0.80
C THR A 74 -6.75 6.87 2.16
N GLY A 75 -7.54 5.81 2.38
CA GLY A 75 -7.51 5.02 3.60
C GLY A 75 -6.16 4.33 3.83
N VAL A 76 -5.61 3.68 2.80
CA VAL A 76 -4.27 3.07 2.85
C VAL A 76 -3.21 4.13 3.14
N ALA A 77 -3.23 5.25 2.42
CA ALA A 77 -2.24 6.31 2.59
C ALA A 77 -2.27 6.90 4.01
N ALA A 78 -3.46 7.13 4.58
CA ALA A 78 -3.60 7.64 5.94
C ALA A 78 -3.12 6.64 7.01
N ALA A 79 -3.44 5.35 6.84
CA ALA A 79 -2.98 4.30 7.75
C ALA A 79 -1.45 4.20 7.77
N VAL A 80 -0.82 4.21 6.59
CA VAL A 80 0.64 4.15 6.48
C VAL A 80 1.29 5.45 6.97
N ALA A 81 0.72 6.62 6.66
CA ALA A 81 1.24 7.89 7.16
C ALA A 81 1.25 7.95 8.70
N THR A 82 0.25 7.35 9.36
CA THR A 82 0.22 7.26 10.83
C THR A 82 1.40 6.44 11.35
N VAL A 83 1.65 5.27 10.77
CA VAL A 83 2.80 4.42 11.14
C VAL A 83 4.14 5.14 10.95
N LEU A 84 4.28 5.88 9.85
CA LEU A 84 5.50 6.65 9.58
C LEU A 84 5.67 7.79 10.59
N ALA A 85 4.60 8.54 10.88
CA ALA A 85 4.63 9.61 11.87
C ALA A 85 5.01 9.11 13.27
N ASP A 86 4.45 7.98 13.70
CA ASP A 86 4.78 7.36 14.99
C ASP A 86 6.25 6.90 15.07
N ALA A 87 6.84 6.55 13.93
CA ALA A 87 8.26 6.21 13.79
C ALA A 87 9.19 7.42 13.60
N GLY A 88 8.64 8.65 13.53
CA GLY A 88 9.42 9.86 13.23
C GLY A 88 9.93 9.92 11.79
N ASP A 89 9.26 9.24 10.86
CA ASP A 89 9.62 9.14 9.46
C ASP A 89 8.78 10.10 8.61
N GLU A 90 9.45 11.04 7.93
CA GLU A 90 8.81 12.08 7.13
C GLU A 90 8.68 11.72 5.64
N ARG A 91 9.02 10.49 5.25
CA ARG A 91 8.91 10.07 3.85
C ARG A 91 7.47 10.10 3.36
N ARG A 92 7.29 10.48 2.10
CA ARG A 92 5.96 10.51 1.45
C ARG A 92 5.44 9.09 1.24
N VAL A 93 4.12 8.92 1.30
CA VAL A 93 3.45 7.64 1.00
C VAL A 93 2.99 7.64 -0.46
N GLU A 94 3.37 6.62 -1.21
CA GLU A 94 2.90 6.37 -2.56
C GLU A 94 2.13 5.05 -2.56
N VAL A 95 0.85 5.08 -2.97
CA VAL A 95 0.02 3.89 -3.08
C VAL A 95 -0.15 3.55 -4.55
N VAL A 96 0.26 2.35 -4.92
CA VAL A 96 0.14 1.80 -6.27
C VAL A 96 -0.92 0.72 -6.24
N VAL A 97 -2.00 0.94 -6.98
CA VAL A 97 -3.03 -0.10 -7.21
C VAL A 97 -2.58 -0.90 -8.42
N GLU A 98 -2.15 -2.13 -8.20
CA GLU A 98 -1.67 -3.03 -9.24
C GLU A 98 -2.83 -3.75 -9.93
N ASP A 99 -3.90 -4.05 -9.18
CA ASP A 99 -5.08 -4.73 -9.72
C ASP A 99 -6.35 -4.45 -8.89
N VAL A 100 -7.50 -4.72 -9.49
CA VAL A 100 -8.83 -4.66 -8.87
C VAL A 100 -9.52 -5.99 -9.11
N VAL A 101 -9.94 -6.68 -8.05
CA VAL A 101 -10.59 -7.99 -8.21
C VAL A 101 -11.87 -7.87 -9.04
N ASP A 102 -12.14 -8.89 -9.86
CA ASP A 102 -13.24 -8.91 -10.83
C ASP A 102 -14.60 -8.66 -10.16
N GLU A 103 -14.83 -9.19 -8.96
CA GLU A 103 -16.09 -9.02 -8.22
C GLU A 103 -16.37 -7.55 -7.88
N ALA A 104 -15.33 -6.77 -7.60
CA ALA A 104 -15.46 -5.34 -7.32
C ALA A 104 -15.88 -4.57 -8.58
N VAL A 105 -15.31 -4.95 -9.72
CA VAL A 105 -15.60 -4.36 -11.04
C VAL A 105 -17.02 -4.70 -11.47
N GLU A 106 -17.42 -5.98 -11.39
CA GLU A 106 -18.78 -6.43 -11.70
C GLU A 106 -19.83 -5.70 -10.84
N SER A 107 -19.56 -5.58 -9.53
CA SER A 107 -20.45 -4.90 -8.60
C SER A 107 -20.58 -3.40 -8.91
N ALA A 108 -19.53 -2.76 -9.41
CA ALA A 108 -19.60 -1.37 -9.88
C ALA A 108 -20.39 -1.24 -11.19
N LEU A 109 -20.21 -2.16 -12.13
CA LEU A 109 -20.95 -2.17 -13.40
C LEU A 109 -22.46 -2.37 -13.16
N ARG A 110 -22.85 -3.28 -12.26
CA ARG A 110 -24.28 -3.46 -11.88
C ARG A 110 -24.87 -2.18 -11.30
N ARG A 111 -24.14 -1.50 -10.39
CA ARG A 111 -24.57 -0.22 -9.81
C ARG A 111 -24.69 0.91 -10.84
N GLY A 112 -23.86 0.90 -11.87
CA GLY A 112 -23.93 1.88 -12.97
C GLY A 112 -25.10 1.63 -13.93
N ALA A 113 -25.48 0.36 -14.14
CA ALA A 113 -26.60 -0.01 -15.01
C ALA A 113 -27.97 0.40 -14.44
N ASP A 114 -28.09 0.50 -13.11
CA ASP A 114 -29.32 0.94 -12.44
C ASP A 114 -29.50 2.49 -12.43
N GLY A 115 -28.47 3.26 -12.80
CA GLY A 115 -28.47 4.73 -12.76
C GLY A 115 -28.91 5.43 -14.05
N GLY A 116 -29.24 4.66 -15.10
CA GLY A 116 -29.57 5.19 -16.42
C GLY A 116 -31.06 5.43 -16.64
N GLU A 117 -31.71 6.28 -15.84
CA GLU A 117 -32.96 6.96 -16.20
C GLU A 117 -33.29 8.06 -15.18
N VAL A 118 -32.79 9.28 -15.42
CA VAL A 118 -33.42 10.51 -14.95
C VAL A 118 -33.27 11.57 -16.04
N ARG A 119 -34.39 11.73 -16.74
CA ARG A 119 -34.83 12.74 -17.72
C ARG A 119 -33.90 13.92 -18.04
#